data_AF-A0A2P6Q0C9-F1
#
_entry.id   AF-A0A2P6Q0C9-F1
#
_cell.length_a   1.000
_cell.length_b   1.000
_cell.length_c   1.000
_cell.angle_alpha   90.00
_cell.angle_beta   90.00
_cell.angle_gamma   90.00
#
_symmetry.space_group_name_H-M   'P 1'
#
loop_
_entity.id
_entity.type
_entity.pdbx_description
1 polymer ?
#
loop_
_entity_poly.entity_id
_entity_poly.type
_entity_poly.pdbx_seq_one_letter_code
_entity_poly.pdbx_strand_id
1 'polypeptide(L)'
;MEKASAFLCHPRNSGGIKGIIPRTLLSFLESELQKLDAEAARLADYFDVIVGTSTGGLVTAMLTAPDQNNRPLFAANQIVDFYLEHCPKIFPQINIPLFGDALENAKGAYAPKYNGKYLHKLIKEKLGDRRLNQTLTNVVIPTFDISCLQPAIFSTYELKRNKKLDPALLSDICIGTSAAPTYLPSHYFKTATREFHLVDGGVAANNPILTN
;
A
#
# COMPACT_ATOMS: atom_id res chain seq x y z
N MET A 1 -15.69 23.18 -5.19
CA MET A 1 -15.97 21.90 -5.88
C MET A 1 -16.38 20.89 -4.84
N GLU A 2 -17.42 20.10 -5.13
CA GLU A 2 -17.81 18.96 -4.31
C GLU A 2 -16.75 17.87 -4.46
N LYS A 3 -16.21 17.38 -3.35
CA LYS A 3 -15.17 16.34 -3.36
C LYS A 3 -15.83 14.98 -3.58
N ALA A 4 -15.16 14.12 -4.36
CA ALA A 4 -15.59 12.75 -4.57
C ALA A 4 -15.34 11.92 -3.30
N SER A 5 -16.27 11.02 -2.99
CA SER A 5 -16.38 10.41 -1.67
C SER A 5 -15.41 9.24 -1.40
N ALA A 6 -14.97 8.49 -2.42
CA ALA A 6 -13.98 7.43 -2.25
C ALA A 6 -13.26 7.05 -3.56
N PHE A 7 -11.96 6.78 -3.47
CA PHE A 7 -11.19 6.10 -4.52
C PHE A 7 -10.65 4.76 -3.99
N LEU A 8 -10.91 3.63 -4.69
CA LEU A 8 -10.47 2.28 -4.26
C LEU A 8 -9.36 1.73 -5.15
N CYS A 9 -8.21 1.40 -4.55
CA CYS A 9 -7.15 0.65 -5.20
C CYS A 9 -7.16 -0.81 -4.69
N HIS A 10 -7.72 -1.74 -5.49
CA HIS A 10 -8.09 -3.11 -5.06
C HIS A 10 -7.02 -4.19 -5.42
N PRO A 11 -6.82 -5.24 -4.57
CA PRO A 11 -5.78 -6.27 -4.73
C PRO A 11 -5.83 -7.03 -6.07
N ARG A 12 -7.04 -7.33 -6.55
CA ARG A 12 -7.25 -8.11 -7.78
C ARG A 12 -6.88 -7.35 -9.05
N ASN A 13 -6.81 -6.02 -8.96
CA ASN A 13 -6.37 -5.14 -10.04
C ASN A 13 -4.89 -4.74 -9.87
N SER A 14 -4.16 -5.31 -8.90
CA SER A 14 -2.90 -4.73 -8.41
C SER A 14 -1.75 -5.73 -8.23
N GLY A 15 -1.92 -6.98 -8.68
CA GLY A 15 -0.87 -8.01 -8.71
C GLY A 15 0.06 -7.86 -9.91
N GLY A 16 1.34 -7.54 -9.66
CA GLY A 16 2.38 -7.46 -10.69
C GLY A 16 2.12 -6.38 -11.76
N ILE A 17 2.47 -6.68 -13.02
CA ILE A 17 2.37 -5.72 -14.14
C ILE A 17 0.93 -5.26 -14.42
N LYS A 18 -0.09 -6.05 -14.04
CA LYS A 18 -1.51 -5.70 -14.21
C LYS A 18 -1.94 -4.52 -13.35
N GLY A 19 -1.19 -4.22 -12.29
CA GLY A 19 -1.36 -3.03 -11.45
C GLY A 19 -1.14 -1.69 -12.17
N ILE A 20 -0.58 -1.69 -13.37
CA ILE A 20 -0.36 -0.48 -14.16
C ILE A 20 -1.67 0.10 -14.69
N ILE A 21 -2.62 -0.75 -15.10
CA ILE A 21 -3.89 -0.31 -15.72
C ILE A 21 -4.66 0.70 -14.85
N PRO A 22 -5.01 0.39 -13.58
CA PRO A 22 -5.72 1.35 -12.74
C PRO A 22 -4.87 2.61 -12.43
N ARG A 23 -3.54 2.54 -12.51
CA ARG A 23 -2.65 3.69 -12.28
C ARG A 23 -2.58 4.60 -13.49
N THR A 24 -2.61 4.04 -14.69
CA THR A 24 -2.75 4.82 -15.93
C THR A 24 -4.08 5.57 -15.93
N LEU A 25 -5.16 4.95 -15.46
CA LEU A 25 -6.44 5.63 -15.29
C LEU A 25 -6.35 6.78 -14.29
N LEU A 26 -5.70 6.57 -13.14
CA LEU A 26 -5.45 7.64 -12.16
C LEU A 26 -4.62 8.79 -12.75
N SER A 27 -3.56 8.46 -13.49
CA SER A 27 -2.72 9.44 -14.17
C SER A 27 -3.50 10.25 -15.19
N PHE A 28 -4.39 9.60 -15.94
CA PHE A 28 -5.28 10.28 -16.88
C PHE A 28 -6.26 11.19 -16.15
N LEU A 29 -6.92 10.69 -15.10
CA LEU A 29 -7.86 11.47 -14.30
C LEU A 29 -7.20 12.71 -13.69
N GLU A 30 -6.01 12.57 -13.09
CA GLU A 30 -5.29 13.70 -12.53
C GLU A 30 -4.88 14.71 -13.62
N SER A 31 -4.49 14.24 -14.81
CA SER A 31 -4.19 15.12 -15.94
C SER A 31 -5.40 15.90 -16.43
N GLU A 32 -6.59 15.28 -16.50
CA GLU A 32 -7.82 15.99 -16.85
C GLU A 32 -8.20 17.03 -15.78
N LEU A 33 -8.05 16.71 -14.50
CA LEU A 33 -8.27 17.67 -13.41
C LEU A 33 -7.29 18.85 -13.48
N GLN A 34 -6.03 18.58 -13.86
CA GLN A 34 -5.02 19.64 -14.04
C GLN A 34 -5.34 20.58 -15.19
N LYS A 35 -5.92 20.06 -16.29
CA LYS A 35 -6.38 20.88 -17.43
C LYS A 35 -7.60 21.73 -17.08
N LEU A 36 -8.50 21.19 -16.26
CA LEU A 36 -9.77 21.84 -15.92
C LEU A 36 -9.64 22.92 -14.83
N ASP A 37 -8.72 22.73 -13.87
CA ASP A 37 -8.64 23.57 -12.67
C ASP A 37 -7.27 24.27 -12.54
N ALA A 38 -6.20 23.51 -12.28
CA ALA A 38 -4.85 24.05 -12.16
C ALA A 38 -3.77 22.97 -12.37
N GLU A 39 -2.61 23.34 -12.93
CA GLU A 39 -1.47 22.41 -13.10
C GLU A 39 -1.00 21.78 -11.78
N ALA A 40 -1.17 22.50 -10.66
CA ALA A 40 -0.83 22.02 -9.33
C ALA A 40 -1.87 21.05 -8.74
N ALA A 41 -3.02 20.82 -9.39
CA ALA A 41 -4.09 19.93 -8.95
C ALA A 41 -3.57 18.50 -8.72
N ARG A 42 -4.00 17.89 -7.61
CA ARG A 42 -3.68 16.51 -7.26
C ARG A 42 -4.93 15.76 -6.82
N LEU A 43 -4.94 14.44 -6.98
CA LEU A 43 -6.08 13.61 -6.57
C LEU A 43 -6.50 13.85 -5.10
N ALA A 44 -5.55 14.03 -4.19
CA ALA A 44 -5.84 14.29 -2.77
C ALA A 44 -6.65 15.58 -2.53
N ASP A 45 -6.67 16.52 -3.48
CA ASP A 45 -7.47 17.75 -3.38
C ASP A 45 -8.95 17.48 -3.64
N TYR A 46 -9.26 16.51 -4.51
CA TYR A 46 -10.62 16.23 -4.98
C TYR A 46 -11.29 15.06 -4.25
N PHE A 47 -10.54 14.19 -3.57
CA PHE A 47 -11.09 13.04 -2.85
C PHE A 47 -11.07 13.24 -1.32
N ASP A 48 -12.21 13.07 -0.67
CA ASP A 48 -12.34 13.14 0.80
C ASP A 48 -11.74 11.93 1.52
N VAL A 49 -11.78 10.78 0.84
CA VAL A 49 -11.23 9.52 1.32
C VAL A 49 -10.53 8.77 0.19
N ILE A 50 -9.31 8.28 0.44
CA ILE A 50 -8.60 7.39 -0.48
C ILE A 50 -8.37 6.04 0.22
N VAL A 51 -8.84 4.97 -0.41
CA VAL A 51 -8.83 3.62 0.12
C VAL A 51 -7.90 2.74 -0.71
N GLY A 52 -7.01 2.01 -0.05
CA GLY A 52 -6.07 1.14 -0.76
C GLY A 52 -5.71 -0.09 0.04
N THR A 53 -5.81 -1.25 -0.57
CA THR A 53 -5.38 -2.54 0.02
C THR A 53 -4.19 -3.07 -0.74
N SER A 54 -3.25 -3.72 -0.05
CA SER A 54 -2.06 -4.29 -0.68
C SER A 54 -1.23 -3.22 -1.38
N THR A 55 -0.75 -3.49 -2.59
CA THR A 55 -0.07 -2.49 -3.42
C THR A 55 -0.89 -1.22 -3.63
N GLY A 56 -2.22 -1.27 -3.53
CA GLY A 56 -3.08 -0.10 -3.53
C GLY A 56 -2.96 0.77 -2.27
N GLY A 57 -2.63 0.18 -1.12
CA GLY A 57 -2.32 0.90 0.11
C GLY A 57 -1.00 1.67 0.00
N LEU A 58 -0.01 1.14 -0.71
CA LEU A 58 1.21 1.88 -1.06
C LEU A 58 0.91 3.09 -1.97
N VAL A 59 0.13 2.89 -3.03
CA VAL A 59 -0.32 4.00 -3.90
C VAL A 59 -1.06 5.07 -3.10
N THR A 60 -1.96 4.65 -2.21
CA THR A 60 -2.71 5.55 -1.33
C THR A 60 -1.78 6.39 -0.45
N ALA A 61 -0.79 5.77 0.19
CA ALA A 61 0.18 6.50 0.99
C ALA A 61 1.02 7.47 0.14
N MET A 62 1.47 7.07 -1.05
CA MET A 62 2.26 7.93 -1.93
C MET A 62 1.48 9.17 -2.43
N LEU A 63 0.18 9.01 -2.71
CA LEU A 63 -0.70 10.09 -3.16
C LEU A 63 -1.19 11.01 -2.03
N THR A 64 -1.00 10.64 -0.76
CA THR A 64 -1.57 11.38 0.39
C THR A 64 -0.54 11.79 1.44
N ALA A 65 0.66 11.24 1.40
CA ALA A 65 1.77 11.68 2.23
C ALA A 65 2.22 13.08 1.81
N PRO A 66 2.42 14.02 2.76
CA PRO A 66 2.82 15.39 2.44
C PRO A 66 4.32 15.48 2.12
N ASP A 67 4.69 16.25 1.11
CA ASP A 67 6.05 16.71 0.89
C ASP A 67 6.40 17.91 1.81
N GLN A 68 7.53 18.57 1.55
CA GLN A 68 7.96 19.74 2.31
C GLN A 68 7.04 20.97 2.14
N ASN A 69 6.26 21.01 1.06
CA ASN A 69 5.33 22.09 0.72
C ASN A 69 3.88 21.73 1.09
N ASN A 70 3.68 20.65 1.88
CA ASN A 70 2.36 20.13 2.24
C ASN A 70 1.49 19.77 1.01
N ARG A 71 2.13 19.26 -0.04
CA ARG A 71 1.49 18.70 -1.25
C ARG A 71 1.76 17.19 -1.33
N PRO A 72 0.94 16.42 -2.09
CA PRO A 72 1.20 15.00 -2.28
C PRO A 72 2.62 14.71 -2.75
N LEU A 73 3.27 13.75 -2.09
CA LEU A 73 4.64 13.34 -2.38
C LEU A 73 4.82 12.85 -3.82
N PHE A 74 3.77 12.25 -4.39
CA PHE A 74 3.74 11.79 -5.77
C PHE A 74 2.50 12.32 -6.49
N ALA A 75 2.69 12.71 -7.74
CA ALA A 75 1.62 12.82 -8.73
C ALA A 75 1.26 11.43 -9.27
N ALA A 76 0.05 11.28 -9.79
CA ALA A 76 -0.48 10.01 -10.28
C ALA A 76 0.32 9.43 -11.46
N ASN A 77 0.91 10.28 -12.32
CA ASN A 77 1.81 9.84 -13.39
C ASN A 77 3.11 9.23 -12.84
N GLN A 78 3.69 9.82 -11.80
CA GLN A 78 4.91 9.32 -11.15
C GLN A 78 4.70 7.96 -10.51
N ILE A 79 3.45 7.63 -10.11
CA ILE A 79 3.11 6.29 -9.63
C ILE A 79 3.27 5.25 -10.75
N VAL A 80 2.88 5.56 -11.99
CA VAL A 80 3.06 4.63 -13.12
C VAL A 80 4.54 4.34 -13.33
N ASP A 81 5.37 5.39 -13.40
CA ASP A 81 6.82 5.28 -13.60
C ASP A 81 7.49 4.52 -12.46
N PHE A 82 7.11 4.83 -11.21
CA PHE A 82 7.59 4.13 -10.01
C PHE A 82 7.38 2.61 -10.13
N TYR A 83 6.21 2.18 -10.60
CA TYR A 83 5.93 0.75 -10.72
C TYR A 83 6.59 0.12 -11.95
N LEU A 84 6.73 0.83 -13.07
CA LEU A 84 7.52 0.34 -14.20
C LEU A 84 8.97 0.09 -13.79
N GLU A 85 9.55 0.98 -13.00
CA GLU A 85 10.95 0.88 -12.56
C GLU A 85 11.16 -0.18 -11.47
N HIS A 86 10.24 -0.26 -10.51
CA HIS A 86 10.45 -1.07 -9.30
C HIS A 86 9.73 -2.41 -9.31
N CYS A 87 8.66 -2.64 -10.09
CA CYS A 87 7.99 -3.95 -10.16
C CYS A 87 8.96 -5.10 -10.45
N PRO A 88 9.87 -5.02 -11.45
CA PRO A 88 10.80 -6.11 -11.74
C PRO A 88 11.79 -6.38 -10.59
N LYS A 89 12.09 -5.38 -9.78
CA LYS A 89 12.99 -5.47 -8.62
C LYS A 89 12.26 -6.00 -7.37
N ILE A 90 10.97 -5.68 -7.22
CA ILE A 90 10.10 -6.18 -6.14
C ILE A 90 9.72 -7.65 -6.40
N PHE A 91 9.42 -7.99 -7.65
CA PHE A 91 9.00 -9.31 -8.09
C PHE A 91 9.95 -9.84 -9.20
N PRO A 92 11.22 -10.12 -8.87
CA PRO A 92 12.15 -10.66 -9.85
C PRO A 92 11.58 -11.96 -10.44
N GLN A 93 11.53 -12.05 -11.76
CA GLN A 93 11.23 -13.30 -12.44
C GLN A 93 12.48 -14.17 -12.33
N ILE A 94 12.37 -15.29 -11.63
CA ILE A 94 13.44 -16.27 -11.56
C ILE A 94 13.43 -17.02 -12.90
N ASN A 95 14.22 -16.55 -13.87
CA ASN A 95 14.54 -17.32 -15.06
C ASN A 95 15.59 -18.36 -14.68
N ILE A 96 15.15 -19.52 -14.17
CA ILE A 96 16.05 -20.67 -14.03
C ILE A 96 16.11 -21.35 -15.41
N PRO A 97 17.27 -21.36 -16.10
CA PRO A 97 17.44 -22.17 -17.29
C PRO A 97 17.43 -23.64 -16.88
N LEU A 98 16.36 -24.34 -17.24
CA LEU A 98 16.17 -25.79 -17.41
C LEU A 98 17.34 -26.74 -17.03
N PHE A 99 17.84 -26.76 -15.78
CA PHE A 99 18.70 -27.83 -15.26
C PHE A 99 18.66 -27.90 -13.73
N GLY A 100 18.03 -28.95 -13.18
CA GLY A 100 18.38 -29.50 -11.87
C GLY A 100 17.29 -29.52 -10.80
N ASP A 101 16.29 -30.40 -10.95
CA ASP A 101 15.18 -30.73 -10.02
C ASP A 101 15.58 -31.20 -8.58
N ALA A 102 16.80 -30.99 -8.12
CA ALA A 102 17.27 -31.59 -6.85
C ALA A 102 17.51 -30.60 -5.69
N LEU A 103 17.68 -29.29 -5.95
CA LEU A 103 18.02 -28.32 -4.89
C LEU A 103 16.85 -27.46 -4.40
N GLU A 104 15.77 -27.33 -5.18
CA GLU A 104 14.60 -26.52 -4.82
C GLU A 104 13.67 -27.21 -3.80
N ASN A 105 13.64 -28.55 -3.77
CA ASN A 105 12.78 -29.30 -2.84
C ASN A 105 13.21 -29.18 -1.37
N ALA A 106 14.39 -28.65 -1.07
CA ALA A 106 14.87 -28.45 0.30
C ALA A 106 14.47 -27.08 0.91
N LYS A 107 14.01 -26.11 0.10
CA LYS A 107 13.63 -24.76 0.57
C LYS A 107 12.13 -24.46 0.46
N GLY A 108 11.37 -25.33 -0.19
CA GLY A 108 10.01 -25.05 -0.67
C GLY A 108 8.86 -25.06 0.36
N ALA A 109 9.09 -25.40 1.63
CA ALA A 109 8.00 -25.55 2.60
C ALA A 109 7.90 -24.44 3.67
N TYR A 110 8.91 -23.58 3.84
CA TYR A 110 9.00 -22.70 5.02
C TYR A 110 9.38 -21.23 4.76
N ALA A 111 9.63 -20.81 3.51
CA ALA A 111 10.06 -19.44 3.23
C ALA A 111 9.18 -18.75 2.15
N PRO A 112 8.84 -17.46 2.32
CA PRO A 112 8.06 -16.71 1.33
C PRO A 112 8.80 -16.59 0.00
N LYS A 113 8.06 -16.55 -1.11
CA LYS A 113 8.60 -16.48 -2.49
C LYS A 113 9.55 -15.29 -2.70
N TYR A 114 9.32 -14.18 -1.99
CA TYR A 114 10.15 -12.98 -2.02
C TYR A 114 10.56 -12.60 -0.59
N ASN A 115 11.83 -12.16 -0.42
CA ASN A 115 12.36 -11.81 0.89
C ASN A 115 11.85 -10.46 1.46
N GLY A 116 11.12 -9.67 0.66
CA GLY A 116 10.59 -8.36 1.03
C GLY A 116 11.61 -7.24 1.24
N LYS A 117 12.93 -7.53 1.31
CA LYS A 117 13.96 -6.55 1.68
C LYS A 117 13.98 -5.33 0.78
N TYR A 118 13.90 -5.54 -0.54
CA TYR A 118 13.87 -4.45 -1.51
C TYR A 118 12.63 -3.57 -1.35
N LEU A 119 11.46 -4.19 -1.23
CA LEU A 119 10.19 -3.48 -1.02
C LEU A 119 10.21 -2.67 0.28
N HIS A 120 10.68 -3.26 1.37
CA HIS A 120 10.72 -2.57 2.66
C HIS A 120 11.67 -1.37 2.61
N LYS A 121 12.85 -1.53 2.00
CA LYS A 121 13.80 -0.43 1.81
C LYS A 121 13.18 0.68 0.98
N LEU A 122 12.56 0.34 -0.15
CA LEU A 122 11.94 1.30 -1.06
C LEU A 122 10.80 2.08 -0.39
N ILE A 123 9.91 1.39 0.33
CA ILE A 123 8.80 2.02 1.04
C ILE A 123 9.31 2.99 2.11
N LYS A 124 10.30 2.56 2.90
CA LYS A 124 10.92 3.40 3.94
C LYS A 124 11.63 4.61 3.34
N GLU A 125 12.33 4.44 2.23
CA GLU A 125 13.02 5.53 1.53
C GLU A 125 12.02 6.57 0.98
N LYS A 126 10.92 6.12 0.34
CA LYS A 126 9.94 7.05 -0.23
C LYS A 126 9.10 7.74 0.85
N LEU A 127 8.57 7.00 1.83
CA LEU A 127 7.65 7.56 2.81
C LEU A 127 8.38 8.24 3.99
N GLY A 128 9.63 7.86 4.27
CA GLY A 128 10.39 8.38 5.42
C GLY A 128 9.69 8.11 6.74
N ASP A 129 9.79 9.07 7.67
CA ASP A 129 9.21 8.99 9.02
C ASP A 129 7.77 9.50 9.10
N ARG A 130 7.06 9.57 7.96
CA ARG A 130 5.70 10.07 7.91
C ARG A 130 4.73 9.12 8.57
N ARG A 131 3.80 9.69 9.34
CA ARG A 131 2.81 8.96 10.12
C ARG A 131 1.41 9.13 9.55
N LEU A 132 0.53 8.19 9.88
CA LEU A 132 -0.84 8.14 9.36
C LEU A 132 -1.64 9.44 9.57
N ASN A 133 -1.43 10.11 10.70
CA ASN A 133 -2.09 11.38 11.03
C ASN A 133 -1.61 12.58 10.20
N GLN A 134 -0.50 12.46 9.47
CA GLN A 134 0.04 13.51 8.61
C GLN A 134 -0.50 13.45 7.18
N THR A 135 -1.34 12.45 6.84
CA THR A 135 -1.95 12.34 5.52
C THR A 135 -2.82 13.55 5.18
N LEU A 136 -2.72 14.02 3.93
CA LEU A 136 -3.38 15.24 3.43
C LEU A 136 -4.91 15.11 3.30
N THR A 137 -5.39 13.88 3.12
CA THR A 137 -6.81 13.54 3.11
C THR A 137 -7.04 12.30 3.97
N ASN A 138 -8.30 11.93 4.23
CA ASN A 138 -8.55 10.73 5.01
C ASN A 138 -8.13 9.49 4.19
N VAL A 139 -7.42 8.56 4.81
CA VAL A 139 -7.11 7.29 4.16
C VAL A 139 -7.72 6.12 4.91
N VAL A 140 -7.91 5.02 4.20
CA VAL A 140 -8.27 3.72 4.78
C VAL A 140 -7.39 2.64 4.15
N ILE A 141 -6.51 2.05 4.96
CA ILE A 141 -5.58 1.00 4.53
C ILE A 141 -5.82 -0.24 5.40
N PRO A 142 -6.57 -1.24 4.91
CA PRO A 142 -6.82 -2.45 5.65
C PRO A 142 -5.59 -3.39 5.64
N THR A 143 -5.42 -4.09 6.75
CA THR A 143 -4.44 -5.17 6.97
C THR A 143 -5.10 -6.27 7.79
N PHE A 144 -4.43 -7.40 7.97
CA PHE A 144 -4.89 -8.46 8.88
C PHE A 144 -3.83 -8.74 9.94
N ASP A 145 -4.21 -8.67 11.23
CA ASP A 145 -3.32 -8.95 12.35
C ASP A 145 -3.39 -10.43 12.71
N ILE A 146 -2.31 -11.17 12.45
CA ILE A 146 -2.24 -12.62 12.68
C ILE A 146 -2.12 -12.99 14.16
N SER A 147 -1.62 -12.09 15.01
CA SER A 147 -1.52 -12.36 16.44
C SER A 147 -2.88 -12.31 17.12
N CYS A 148 -3.75 -11.43 16.64
CA CYS A 148 -5.12 -11.28 17.16
C CYS A 148 -6.19 -11.95 16.27
N LEU A 149 -5.81 -12.52 15.12
CA LEU A 149 -6.71 -13.10 14.11
C LEU A 149 -7.87 -12.19 13.69
N GLN A 150 -7.63 -10.88 13.57
CA GLN A 150 -8.65 -9.88 13.23
C GLN A 150 -8.14 -8.86 12.21
N PRO A 151 -9.03 -8.23 11.42
CA PRO A 151 -8.64 -7.08 10.60
C PRO A 151 -8.06 -5.95 11.45
N ALA A 152 -6.98 -5.36 10.97
CA ALA A 152 -6.44 -4.11 11.51
C ALA A 152 -6.57 -3.04 10.40
N ILE A 153 -7.50 -2.12 10.60
CA ILE A 153 -7.79 -1.04 9.63
C ILE A 153 -7.09 0.22 10.08
N PHE A 154 -6.15 0.70 9.25
CA PHE A 154 -5.49 1.98 9.49
C PHE A 154 -6.29 3.08 8.81
N SER A 155 -6.91 3.95 9.61
CA SER A 155 -7.64 5.11 9.09
C SER A 155 -7.26 6.41 9.78
N THR A 156 -7.01 7.45 8.99
CA THR A 156 -6.81 8.82 9.49
C THR A 156 -8.04 9.32 10.23
N TYR A 157 -9.24 8.95 9.77
CA TYR A 157 -10.50 9.34 10.39
C TYR A 157 -10.65 8.76 11.80
N GLU A 158 -10.37 7.45 11.96
CA GLU A 158 -10.41 6.78 13.25
C GLU A 158 -9.35 7.31 14.23
N LEU A 159 -8.13 7.61 13.74
CA LEU A 159 -7.10 8.26 14.57
C LEU A 159 -7.53 9.64 15.08
N LYS A 160 -8.21 10.43 14.25
CA LYS A 160 -8.73 11.75 14.66
C LYS A 160 -9.82 11.63 15.74
N ARG A 161 -10.66 10.59 15.66
CA ARG A 161 -11.71 10.29 16.66
C ARG A 161 -11.16 9.72 17.95
N ASN A 162 -10.19 8.81 17.86
CA ASN A 162 -9.61 8.13 19.00
C ASN A 162 -8.16 8.58 19.24
N LYS A 163 -8.01 9.71 19.95
CA LYS A 163 -6.70 10.31 20.29
C LYS A 163 -5.80 9.44 21.16
N LYS A 164 -6.29 8.31 21.67
CA LYS A 164 -5.48 7.36 22.44
C LYS A 164 -4.63 6.45 21.55
N LEU A 165 -4.91 6.39 20.25
CA LEU A 165 -4.15 5.59 19.30
C LEU A 165 -2.87 6.33 18.90
N ASP A 166 -1.72 5.67 19.04
CA ASP A 166 -0.45 6.20 18.55
C ASP A 166 -0.40 6.09 17.01
N PRO A 167 -0.17 7.19 16.28
CA PRO A 167 -0.16 7.17 14.82
C PRO A 167 1.04 6.37 14.28
N ALA A 168 0.77 5.19 13.73
CA ALA A 168 1.78 4.35 13.09
C ALA A 168 2.45 5.02 11.88
N LEU A 169 3.67 4.59 11.57
CA LEU A 169 4.39 5.00 10.36
C LEU A 169 3.65 4.49 9.12
N LEU A 170 3.53 5.35 8.10
CA LEU A 170 2.96 4.96 6.82
C LEU A 170 3.77 3.83 6.18
N SER A 171 5.09 3.83 6.37
CA SER A 171 5.96 2.77 5.87
C SER A 171 5.63 1.40 6.48
N ASP A 172 5.39 1.32 7.79
CA ASP A 172 5.00 0.08 8.45
C ASP A 172 3.62 -0.42 7.99
N ILE A 173 2.67 0.50 7.84
CA ILE A 173 1.32 0.20 7.34
C ILE A 173 1.40 -0.35 5.91
N CYS A 174 2.15 0.32 5.02
CA CYS A 174 2.30 -0.08 3.62
C CYS A 174 3.01 -1.43 3.45
N ILE A 175 4.00 -1.72 4.29
CA ILE A 175 4.66 -3.02 4.31
C ILE A 175 3.67 -4.10 4.75
N GLY A 176 2.94 -3.87 5.86
CA GLY A 176 1.95 -4.81 6.39
C GLY A 176 0.82 -5.11 5.41
N THR A 177 0.20 -4.08 4.82
CA THR A 177 -0.89 -4.28 3.84
C THR A 177 -0.43 -5.01 2.58
N SER A 178 0.84 -4.90 2.19
CA SER A 178 1.38 -5.55 0.98
C SER A 178 1.94 -6.96 1.25
N ALA A 179 1.97 -7.41 2.50
CA ALA A 179 2.58 -8.68 2.91
C ALA A 179 1.68 -9.89 2.60
N ALA A 180 1.51 -10.19 1.30
CA ALA A 180 0.66 -11.28 0.84
C ALA A 180 1.20 -12.64 1.31
N PRO A 181 0.38 -13.48 1.99
CA PRO A 181 0.83 -14.79 2.48
C PRO A 181 1.42 -15.65 1.35
N THR A 182 2.45 -16.42 1.67
CA THR A 182 3.27 -17.23 0.73
C THR A 182 4.13 -16.42 -0.25
N TYR A 183 3.82 -15.13 -0.49
CA TYR A 183 4.61 -14.25 -1.37
C TYR A 183 5.62 -13.39 -0.61
N LEU A 184 5.22 -12.76 0.48
CA LEU A 184 6.03 -11.83 1.27
C LEU A 184 5.95 -12.19 2.76
N PRO A 185 7.02 -11.90 3.54
CA PRO A 185 7.00 -12.14 4.98
C PRO A 185 5.99 -11.22 5.67
N SER A 186 5.39 -11.69 6.77
CA SER A 186 4.59 -10.84 7.66
C SER A 186 5.42 -9.69 8.21
N HIS A 187 4.77 -8.57 8.48
CA HIS A 187 5.43 -7.38 9.03
C HIS A 187 5.13 -7.19 10.51
N TYR A 188 6.18 -7.03 11.31
CA TYR A 188 6.06 -6.73 12.73
C TYR A 188 6.55 -5.31 13.02
N PHE A 189 5.77 -4.56 13.79
CA PHE A 189 6.20 -3.31 14.39
C PHE A 189 5.41 -3.02 15.66
N LYS A 190 5.91 -2.07 16.45
CA LYS A 190 5.31 -1.66 17.72
C LYS A 190 5.08 -0.16 17.74
N THR A 191 3.90 0.22 18.23
CA THR A 191 3.56 1.60 18.60
C THR A 191 3.60 1.73 20.13
N ALA A 192 3.48 2.94 20.66
CA ALA A 192 3.40 3.15 22.11
C ALA A 192 2.20 2.44 22.76
N THR A 193 1.19 2.06 21.96
CA THR A 193 -0.12 1.57 22.45
C THR A 193 -0.39 0.11 22.12
N ARG A 194 0.23 -0.42 21.06
CA ARG A 194 -0.06 -1.75 20.52
C ARG A 194 1.10 -2.29 19.68
N GLU A 195 1.27 -3.61 19.74
CA GLU A 195 2.10 -4.39 18.83
C GLU A 195 1.26 -4.93 17.67
N PHE A 196 1.85 -4.99 16.48
CA PHE A 196 1.16 -5.41 15.26
C PHE A 196 1.94 -6.50 14.55
N HIS A 197 1.25 -7.57 14.16
CA HIS A 197 1.78 -8.64 13.33
C HIS A 197 0.93 -8.73 12.06
N LEU A 198 1.32 -7.98 11.03
CA LEU A 198 0.46 -7.72 9.88
C LEU A 198 0.78 -8.60 8.68
N VAL A 199 -0.27 -9.01 8.00
CA VAL A 199 -0.26 -9.54 6.63
C VAL A 199 -1.25 -8.78 5.77
N ASP A 200 -1.25 -9.10 4.47
CA ASP A 200 -2.05 -8.40 3.46
C ASP A 200 -3.54 -8.34 3.83
N GLY A 201 -4.12 -7.14 3.69
CA GLY A 201 -5.54 -6.92 3.96
C GLY A 201 -6.48 -7.69 3.04
N GLY A 202 -6.00 -8.16 1.89
CA GLY A 202 -6.71 -9.08 1.00
C GLY A 202 -7.00 -10.44 1.65
N VAL A 203 -6.26 -10.82 2.70
CA VAL A 203 -6.56 -12.03 3.49
C VAL A 203 -7.87 -11.87 4.25
N ALA A 204 -8.16 -10.67 4.74
CA ALA A 204 -9.43 -10.37 5.41
C ALA A 204 -10.63 -10.53 4.45
N ALA A 205 -10.43 -10.31 3.14
CA ALA A 205 -11.49 -10.47 2.14
C ALA A 205 -11.84 -11.93 1.80
N ASN A 206 -10.98 -12.89 2.16
CA ASN A 206 -11.19 -14.33 1.93
C ASN A 206 -11.63 -15.09 3.19
N ASN A 207 -11.87 -14.40 4.31
CA ASN A 207 -12.38 -15.02 5.53
C ASN A 207 -13.92 -14.92 5.54
N PRO A 208 -14.66 -16.05 5.48
CA PRO A 208 -16.13 -16.05 5.43
C PRO A 208 -16.82 -15.47 6.68
N ILE A 209 -16.06 -15.16 7.74
CA ILE A 209 -16.55 -14.50 8.94
C ILE A 209 -16.79 -12.99 8.72
N LEU A 210 -16.21 -12.38 7.68
CA LEU A 210 -16.32 -10.93 7.41
C LEU A 210 -17.40 -10.55 6.40
N THR A 211 -18.22 -11.51 5.94
CA THR A 211 -19.33 -11.28 5.01
C THR A 211 -20.73 -11.52 5.59
N ASN A 212 -20.88 -11.57 6.93
CA ASN A 212 -22.18 -11.64 7.59
C ASN A 212 -22.37 -10.48 8.57
#